data_AF-A0A0K1PSP1-F1
#
_entry.id   AF-A0A0K1PSP1-F1
#
_cell.length_a   1.000
_cell.length_b   1.000
_cell.length_c   1.000
_cell.angle_alpha   90.00
_cell.angle_beta   90.00
_cell.angle_gamma   90.00
#
_symmetry.space_group_name_H-M   'P 1'
#
loop_
_entity.id
_entity.type
_entity.pdbx_description
1 polymer ?
#
loop_
_entity_poly.entity_id
_entity_poly.type
_entity_poly.pdbx_seq_one_letter_code
_entity_poly.pdbx_strand_id
1 'polypeptide(L)' 'MAVGGISSGDQVNTLVLSGRADLCAIARPHLANPHFTMNAAIDQGYRGLGWPSQYGIVKPLPPRP' A
#
# COMPACT_ATOMS: atom_id res chain seq x y z
N MET A 1 -13.23 -10.11 6.25
CA MET A 1 -13.14 -8.78 5.61
C MET A 1 -13.18 -7.71 6.70
N ALA A 2 -12.24 -6.75 6.68
CA ALA A 2 -12.19 -5.61 7.59
C ALA A 2 -12.46 -4.29 6.84
N VAL A 3 -13.26 -3.41 7.46
CA VAL A 3 -13.63 -2.10 6.91
C VAL A 3 -13.67 -1.05 8.03
N GLY A 4 -13.36 0.20 7.71
CA GLY A 4 -13.43 1.32 8.66
C GLY A 4 -12.25 1.36 9.65
N GLY A 5 -11.86 2.57 10.06
CA GLY A 5 -10.77 2.77 11.03
C GLY A 5 -9.35 2.49 10.53
N ILE A 6 -9.20 1.90 9.35
CA ILE A 6 -7.89 1.64 8.72
C ILE A 6 -7.35 2.92 8.10
N SER A 7 -6.17 3.36 8.53
CA SER A 7 -5.51 4.60 8.07
C SER A 7 -4.04 4.43 7.68
N SER A 8 -3.43 3.26 7.89
CA SER A 8 -2.05 2.97 7.51
C SER A 8 -1.88 1.59 6.86
N GLY A 9 -0.83 1.42 6.06
CA GLY A 9 -0.49 0.12 5.48
C GLY A 9 -0.08 -0.92 6.54
N ASP A 10 0.50 -0.48 7.66
CA ASP A 10 0.86 -1.36 8.77
C ASP A 10 -0.38 -1.98 9.47
N GLN A 11 -1.46 -1.20 9.63
CA GLN A 11 -2.72 -1.72 10.15
C GLN A 11 -3.33 -2.77 9.22
N VAL A 12 -3.24 -2.57 7.90
CA VAL A 12 -3.68 -3.57 6.90
C VAL A 12 -2.87 -4.86 7.08
N ASN A 13 -1.54 -4.76 7.11
CA ASN A 13 -0.68 -5.93 7.29
C ASN A 13 -0.96 -6.66 8.61
N THR A 14 -1.15 -5.92 9.70
CA THR A 14 -1.46 -6.49 11.02
C THR A 14 -2.78 -7.27 10.98
N LEU A 15 -3.83 -6.74 10.36
CA LEU A 15 -5.13 -7.42 10.26
C LEU A 15 -5.03 -8.71 9.43
N VAL A 16 -4.25 -8.70 8.35
CA VAL A 16 -4.04 -9.87 7.49
C VAL A 16 -3.17 -10.91 8.18
N LEU A 17 -2.01 -10.51 8.72
CA LEU A 17 -1.06 -11.42 9.38
C LEU A 17 -1.63 -12.04 10.66
N SER A 18 -2.51 -11.33 11.37
CA SER A 18 -3.21 -11.88 12.54
C SER A 18 -4.38 -12.79 12.18
N GLY A 19 -4.69 -12.98 10.89
CA GLY A 19 -5.83 -13.77 10.44
C GLY A 19 -7.20 -13.16 10.76
N ARG A 20 -7.25 -11.87 11.15
CA ARG A 20 -8.51 -11.17 11.46
C ARG A 20 -9.28 -10.80 10.20
N ALA A 21 -8.61 -10.67 9.05
CA ALA A 21 -9.26 -10.44 7.76
C ALA A 21 -8.40 -10.90 6.59
N ASP A 22 -9.03 -11.54 5.60
CA ASP A 22 -8.39 -11.87 4.32
C ASP A 22 -8.42 -10.71 3.31
N LEU A 23 -9.21 -9.67 3.59
CA LEU A 23 -9.39 -8.49 2.76
C LEU A 23 -9.67 -7.26 3.61
N CYS A 24 -8.98 -6.14 3.33
CA CYS A 24 -9.17 -4.85 3.97
C CYS A 24 -9.66 -3.81 2.95
N ALA A 25 -10.81 -3.18 3.20
CA ALA A 25 -11.30 -2.07 2.37
C ALA A 25 -10.94 -0.71 2.98
N ILE A 26 -10.50 0.23 2.13
CA ILE A 26 -10.02 1.55 2.53
C ILE A 26 -10.89 2.61 1.84
N ALA A 27 -11.35 3.60 2.61
CA ALA A 27 -12.22 4.67 2.11
C ALA A 27 -11.55 6.05 2.26
N ARG A 28 -11.70 6.70 3.40
CA ARG A 28 -11.16 8.06 3.66
C ARG A 28 -9.67 8.23 3.32
N PRO A 29 -8.76 7.28 3.65
CA PRO A 29 -7.35 7.41 3.26
C PRO A 29 -7.15 7.44 1.74
N HIS A 30 -7.98 6.72 0.99
CA HIS A 30 -7.91 6.69 -0.47
C HIS A 30 -8.45 7.98 -1.10
N LEU A 31 -9.37 8.68 -0.43
CA LEU A 31 -9.82 10.01 -0.84
C LEU A 31 -8.77 11.08 -0.57
N ALA A 32 -8.04 10.98 0.54
CA ALA A 32 -6.96 11.90 0.88
C ALA A 32 -5.71 11.67 0.02
N ASN A 33 -5.42 10.42 -0.33
CA ASN A 33 -4.31 10.04 -1.20
C ASN A 33 -4.73 8.86 -2.10
N PRO A 34 -5.00 9.10 -3.40
CA PRO A 34 -5.41 8.05 -4.32
C PRO A 34 -4.31 7.01 -4.57
N HIS A 35 -3.05 7.34 -4.29
CA HIS A 35 -1.91 6.43 -4.39
C HIS A 35 -1.53 5.80 -3.04
N PHE A 36 -2.45 5.78 -2.06
CA PHE A 36 -2.22 5.22 -0.72
C PHE A 36 -1.50 3.87 -0.74
N THR A 37 -2.00 2.90 -1.51
CA THR A 37 -1.44 1.55 -1.58
C THR A 37 -0.04 1.53 -2.20
N MET A 38 0.20 2.39 -3.19
CA MET A 38 1.51 2.53 -3.82
C MET A 38 2.53 3.07 -2.82
N ASN A 39 2.17 4.12 -2.07
CA ASN A 39 3.03 4.69 -1.04
C ASN A 39 3.32 3.69 0.09
N ALA A 40 2.29 3.00 0.60
CA ALA A 40 2.45 1.98 1.62
C ALA A 40 3.42 0.86 1.21
N ALA A 41 3.36 0.43 -0.05
CA ALA A 41 4.29 -0.56 -0.59
C ALA A 41 5.72 -0.01 -0.74
N ILE A 42 5.89 1.24 -1.17
CA ILE A 42 7.21 1.89 -1.24
C ILE A 42 7.86 1.98 0.14
N ASP A 43 7.09 2.44 1.13
CA ASP A 43 7.51 2.58 2.54
C ASP A 43 7.96 1.24 3.13
N GLN A 44 7.31 0.14 2.75
CA GLN A 44 7.67 -1.22 3.15
C GLN A 44 8.80 -1.83 2.34
N GLY A 45 9.42 -1.08 1.42
CA GLY A 45 10.50 -1.60 0.59
C GLY A 45 10.05 -2.53 -0.54
N TYR A 46 8.74 -2.70 -0.77
CA TYR A 46 8.24 -3.54 -1.86
C TYR A 46 8.49 -2.88 -3.22
N ARG A 47 8.97 -3.65 -4.20
CA ARG A 47 9.35 -3.17 -5.54
C ARG A 47 8.64 -3.89 -6.69
N GLY A 48 7.80 -4.88 -6.39
CA GLY A 48 7.06 -5.66 -7.38
C GLY A 48 5.79 -4.99 -7.93
N LEU A 49 5.57 -3.71 -7.62
CA LEU A 49 4.41 -2.96 -8.11
C LEU A 49 4.49 -2.75 -9.63
N GLY A 50 3.40 -3.01 -10.32
CA GLY A 50 3.20 -2.52 -11.68
C GLY A 50 3.13 -1.00 -11.68
N TRP A 51 3.96 -0.34 -12.49
CA TRP A 51 4.03 1.12 -12.55
C TRP A 51 3.47 1.61 -13.90
N PRO A 52 2.52 2.56 -13.92
CA PRO A 52 2.11 3.21 -15.16
C PRO A 52 3.31 3.85 -15.85
N SER A 53 3.42 3.73 -17.17
CA SER A 53 4.58 4.23 -17.92
C SER A 53 4.80 5.73 -17.73
N GLN A 54 3.71 6.48 -17.61
CA GLN A 54 3.70 7.92 -17.37
C GLN A 54 4.32 8.32 -16.02
N TYR A 55 4.39 7.42 -15.04
CA TYR A 55 4.94 7.71 -13.71
C TYR A 55 6.36 7.17 -13.53
N GLY A 56 7.00 6.66 -14.59
CA GLY A 56 8.30 6.00 -14.48
C GLY A 56 9.41 6.82 -13.81
N ILE A 57 9.34 8.16 -13.91
CA ILE A 57 10.34 9.07 -13.31
C ILE A 57 10.35 9.05 -11.77
N VAL A 58 9.21 8.73 -11.13
CA VAL A 58 9.10 8.63 -9.66
C VAL A 58 9.21 7.19 -9.16
N LYS A 59 9.47 6.21 -10.05
CA LYS A 59 9.66 4.82 -9.66
C LYS A 59 10.92 4.69 -8.81
N PRO A 60 10.87 4.07 -7.61
CA PRO A 60 12.06 3.82 -6.82
C PRO A 60 13.10 3.03 -7.60
N LEU A 61 14.37 3.46 -7.51
CA LEU A 61 15.48 2.74 -8.13
C LEU A 61 15.64 1.34 -7.51
N PRO A 62 16.14 0.36 -8.29
CA PRO A 62 16.51 -0.93 -7.72
C PRO A 62 17.58 -0.75 -6.64
N PRO A 63 17.64 -1.65 -5.64
CA PRO A 63 18.71 -1.63 -4.64
C PRO A 63 20.07 -1.67 -5.34
N ARG A 64 21.05 -0.93 -4.80
CA ARG A 64 22.44 -1.03 -5.29
C ARG A 64 22.97 -2.43 -4.97
N PRO A 65 23.77 -3.03 -5.87
CA PRO A 65 24.43 -4.31 -5.62
C PRO A 65 25.42 -4.24 -4.46
#